data_AF-A0A1V4SW50-F1
#
_entry.id   AF-A0A1V4SW50-F1
#
_cell.length_a   1.000
_cell.length_b   1.000
_cell.length_c   1.000
_cell.angle_alpha   90.00
_cell.angle_beta   90.00
_cell.angle_gamma   90.00
#
_symmetry.space_group_name_H-M   'P 1'
#
loop_
_entity.id
_entity.type
_entity.pdbx_description
1 polymer ?
#
loop_
_entity_poly.entity_id
_entity_poly.type
_entity_poly.pdbx_seq_one_letter_code
_entity_poly.pdbx_strand_id
1 'polypeptide(L)'
;MEKWTEEELEELTRYYYKGYDDKKIAELLKRSEFAVKNKRYFLDLYDSYNFEWDLRTYNYLIYQLRKMKNLKSAPSILKLSKGTIKNKIIDCVKLGYLNKCEARSFLNAI
;
A
#
# COMPACT_ATOMS: atom_id res chain seq x y z
N MET A 1 -11.60 9.95 -24.93
CA MET A 1 -11.10 9.13 -23.80
C MET A 1 -11.77 7.77 -23.90
N GLU A 2 -11.01 6.68 -23.94
CA GLU A 2 -11.60 5.32 -23.91
C GLU A 2 -12.44 5.14 -22.64
N LYS A 3 -13.61 4.52 -22.82
CA LYS A 3 -14.52 4.20 -21.73
C LYS A 3 -13.91 3.08 -20.89
N TRP A 4 -14.10 3.14 -19.57
CA TRP A 4 -13.74 2.04 -18.68
C TRP A 4 -14.89 1.03 -18.63
N THR A 5 -14.56 -0.25 -18.73
CA THR A 5 -15.48 -1.37 -18.53
C THR A 5 -15.56 -1.75 -17.06
N GLU A 6 -16.64 -2.41 -16.63
CA GLU A 6 -16.78 -2.87 -15.25
C GLU A 6 -15.67 -3.86 -14.87
N GLU A 7 -15.30 -4.75 -15.81
CA GLU A 7 -14.22 -5.71 -15.63
C GLU A 7 -12.88 -5.01 -15.37
N GLU A 8 -12.56 -3.94 -16.10
CA GLU A 8 -11.34 -3.15 -15.86
C GLU A 8 -11.35 -2.47 -14.49
N LEU A 9 -12.52 -2.05 -13.99
CA LEU A 9 -12.64 -1.45 -12.66
C LEU A 9 -12.43 -2.48 -11.55
N GLU A 10 -13.01 -3.67 -11.71
CA GLU A 10 -12.79 -4.79 -10.79
C GLU A 10 -11.31 -5.19 -10.76
N GLU A 11 -10.68 -5.30 -11.93
CA GLU A 11 -9.27 -5.63 -12.04
C GLU A 11 -8.37 -4.55 -11.44
N LEU A 12 -8.62 -3.27 -11.75
CA LEU A 12 -7.88 -2.14 -11.18
C LEU A 12 -7.96 -2.16 -9.64
N THR A 13 -9.16 -2.34 -9.09
CA THR A 13 -9.39 -2.42 -7.65
C THR A 13 -8.65 -3.61 -7.04
N ARG A 14 -8.71 -4.77 -7.68
CA ARG A 14 -8.01 -5.99 -7.26
C ARG A 14 -6.49 -5.83 -7.28
N TYR A 15 -5.93 -5.24 -8.33
CA TYR A 15 -4.49 -5.01 -8.44
C TYR A 15 -4.01 -3.97 -7.44
N TYR A 16 -4.80 -2.93 -7.20
CA TYR A 16 -4.55 -1.95 -6.15
C TYR A 16 -4.46 -2.62 -4.77
N TYR A 17 -5.45 -3.44 -4.39
CA TYR A 17 -5.42 -4.13 -3.09
C TYR A 17 -4.35 -5.24 -2.99
N LYS A 18 -3.83 -5.74 -4.12
CA LYS A 18 -2.62 -6.57 -4.17
C LYS A 18 -1.33 -5.76 -3.96
N GLY A 19 -1.41 -4.44 -3.91
CA GLY A 19 -0.30 -3.53 -3.68
C GLY A 19 0.56 -3.28 -4.92
N TYR A 20 -0.02 -3.41 -6.12
CA TYR A 20 0.70 -3.06 -7.36
C TYR A 20 0.76 -1.54 -7.52
N ASP A 21 1.87 -1.03 -8.06
CA ASP A 21 1.99 0.38 -8.42
C ASP A 21 1.24 0.71 -9.72
N ASP A 22 1.04 2.00 -9.97
CA ASP A 22 0.25 2.47 -11.13
C ASP A 22 0.87 2.05 -12.46
N LYS A 23 2.19 1.97 -12.53
CA LYS A 23 2.91 1.50 -13.72
C LYS A 23 2.58 0.04 -14.02
N LYS A 24 2.67 -0.85 -13.03
CA LYS A 24 2.35 -2.27 -13.18
C LYS A 24 0.87 -2.49 -13.48
N ILE A 25 -0.02 -1.73 -12.84
CA ILE A 25 -1.46 -1.78 -13.13
C ILE A 25 -1.73 -1.33 -14.59
N ALA A 26 -1.06 -0.28 -15.05
CA ALA A 26 -1.17 0.22 -16.41
C ALA A 26 -0.73 -0.82 -17.45
N GLU A 27 0.38 -1.52 -17.21
CA GLU A 27 0.85 -2.62 -18.05
C GLU A 27 -0.18 -3.77 -18.14
N LEU A 28 -0.77 -4.17 -17.00
CA LEU A 28 -1.75 -5.25 -16.93
C LEU A 28 -3.06 -4.91 -17.64
N LEU A 29 -3.55 -3.68 -17.46
CA LEU A 29 -4.80 -3.20 -18.06
C LEU A 29 -4.59 -2.68 -19.49
N LYS A 30 -3.36 -2.64 -19.99
CA LYS A 30 -2.98 -2.02 -21.27
C LYS A 30 -3.48 -0.57 -21.38
N ARG A 31 -3.43 0.17 -20.27
CA ARG A 31 -3.78 1.59 -20.16
C ARG A 31 -2.53 2.42 -19.91
N SER A 32 -2.64 3.75 -20.00
CA SER A 32 -1.56 4.62 -19.55
C SER A 32 -1.57 4.74 -18.02
N GLU A 33 -0.39 4.92 -17.43
CA GLU A 33 -0.22 5.18 -15.98
C GLU A 33 -1.06 6.37 -15.52
N PHE A 34 -1.12 7.43 -16.34
CA PHE A 34 -1.97 8.60 -16.08
C PHE A 34 -3.47 8.26 -16.03
N ALA A 35 -3.95 7.40 -16.93
CA ALA A 35 -5.35 6.98 -16.94
C ALA A 35 -5.70 6.14 -15.70
N VAL A 36 -4.80 5.23 -15.29
CA VAL A 36 -4.95 4.44 -14.06
C VAL A 36 -4.99 5.34 -12.83
N LYS A 37 -4.03 6.26 -12.70
CA LYS A 37 -3.96 7.20 -11.57
C LYS A 37 -5.23 8.05 -11.45
N ASN A 38 -5.70 8.63 -12.55
CA ASN A 38 -6.95 9.39 -12.56
C ASN A 38 -8.15 8.51 -12.20
N LYS A 39 -8.22 7.30 -12.75
CA LYS A 39 -9.36 6.43 -12.47
C LYS A 39 -9.40 5.99 -11.02
N ARG A 40 -8.25 5.62 -10.45
CA ARG A 40 -8.10 5.35 -9.02
C ARG A 40 -8.60 6.50 -8.15
N TYR A 41 -8.24 7.73 -8.51
CA TYR A 41 -8.72 8.92 -7.80
C TYR A 41 -10.25 9.01 -7.77
N PHE A 42 -10.93 8.81 -8.92
CA PHE A 42 -12.39 8.80 -8.99
C PHE A 42 -13.06 7.62 -8.27
N LEU A 43 -12.33 6.52 -8.04
CA LEU A 43 -12.81 5.34 -7.34
C LEU A 43 -12.53 5.38 -5.82
N ASP A 44 -12.04 6.51 -5.29
CA ASP A 44 -11.53 6.61 -3.92
C ASP A 44 -10.42 5.57 -3.59
N LEU A 45 -9.71 5.08 -4.61
CA LEU A 45 -8.55 4.18 -4.48
C LEU A 45 -7.25 4.98 -4.34
N TYR A 46 -7.29 5.97 -3.46
CA TYR A 46 -6.12 6.71 -3.01
C TYR A 46 -5.90 6.42 -1.53
N ASP A 47 -4.71 5.95 -1.18
CA ASP A 47 -4.28 6.00 0.20
C ASP A 47 -4.21 7.49 0.57
N SER A 48 -4.95 7.90 1.60
CA SER A 48 -5.08 9.30 2.07
C SER A 48 -3.76 10.00 2.45
N TYR A 49 -2.64 9.28 2.37
CA TYR A 49 -1.29 9.77 2.56
C TYR A 49 -0.45 9.51 1.30
N ASN A 50 -0.62 10.36 0.28
CA ASN A 50 0.42 10.62 -0.74
C ASN A 50 1.56 11.48 -0.15
N PHE A 51 1.98 11.20 1.09
CA PHE A 51 3.27 11.70 1.55
C PHE A 51 4.32 10.75 0.98
N GLU A 52 5.33 11.31 0.32
CA GLU A 52 6.55 10.55 0.05
C GLU A 52 6.99 9.95 1.38
N TRP A 53 7.05 8.61 1.46
CA TRP A 53 7.37 7.93 2.72
C TRP A 53 8.81 8.26 3.08
N ASP A 54 8.95 9.30 3.91
CA ASP A 54 10.23 9.80 4.37
C ASP A 54 10.70 9.01 5.60
N LEU A 55 11.93 9.33 6.04
CA LEU A 55 12.53 8.72 7.23
C LEU A 55 11.62 8.82 8.47
N ARG A 56 10.90 9.94 8.64
CA ARG A 56 10.02 10.14 9.81
C ARG A 56 8.82 9.21 9.76
N THR A 57 8.23 9.04 8.58
CA THR A 57 7.05 8.20 8.37
C THR A 57 7.37 6.72 8.59
N TYR A 58 8.52 6.25 8.11
CA TYR A 58 9.00 4.89 8.40
C TYR A 58 9.27 4.67 9.88
N ASN A 59 9.93 5.63 10.54
CA ASN A 59 10.19 5.53 11.98
C ASN A 59 8.89 5.53 12.79
N TYR A 60 7.90 6.35 12.40
CA TYR A 60 6.59 6.36 13.04
C TYR A 60 5.86 5.03 12.86
N LEU A 61 5.85 4.46 11.66
CA LEU A 61 5.30 3.12 11.39
C LEU A 61 5.93 2.08 12.35
N ILE A 62 7.26 2.00 12.38
CA ILE A 62 7.99 1.04 13.21
C ILE A 62 7.68 1.26 14.70
N TYR A 63 7.68 2.51 15.17
CA TYR A 63 7.32 2.87 16.54
C TYR A 63 5.94 2.36 16.91
N GLN A 64 4.93 2.61 16.05
CA GLN A 64 3.57 2.16 16.30
C GLN A 64 3.47 0.64 16.30
N LEU A 65 4.11 -0.05 15.34
CA LEU A 65 4.13 -1.51 15.30
C LEU A 65 4.74 -2.13 16.58
N ARG A 66 5.80 -1.52 17.12
CA ARG A 66 6.42 -1.98 18.38
C ARG A 66 5.55 -1.71 19.62
N LYS A 67 4.82 -0.60 19.62
CA LYS A 67 3.99 -0.17 20.75
C LYS A 67 2.67 -0.95 20.85
N MET A 68 2.13 -1.38 19.72
CA MET A 68 0.84 -2.06 19.67
C MET A 68 0.90 -3.43 20.31
N LYS A 69 -0.02 -3.70 21.25
CA LYS A 69 -0.21 -5.05 21.82
C LYS A 69 -0.85 -6.03 20.83
N ASN A 70 -1.60 -5.52 19.85
CA ASN A 70 -2.30 -6.31 18.85
C ASN A 70 -2.17 -5.65 17.47
N LEU A 71 -1.44 -6.30 16.57
CA LEU A 71 -1.17 -5.75 15.24
C LEU A 71 -2.32 -5.92 14.24
N LYS A 72 -3.35 -6.70 14.58
CA LYS A 72 -4.58 -6.79 13.76
C LYS A 72 -5.33 -5.46 13.70
N SER A 73 -5.17 -4.58 14.68
CA SER A 73 -5.76 -3.22 14.69
C SER A 73 -4.91 -2.17 13.99
N ALA A 74 -3.69 -2.51 13.53
CA ALA A 74 -2.79 -1.58 12.86
C ALA A 74 -3.43 -0.85 11.66
N PRO A 75 -4.24 -1.49 10.79
CA PRO A 75 -4.90 -0.79 9.68
C PRO A 75 -5.78 0.37 10.14
N SER A 76 -6.54 0.17 11.22
CA SER A 76 -7.44 1.20 11.77
C SER A 76 -6.65 2.34 12.41
N ILE A 77 -5.61 2.04 13.18
CA ILE A 77 -4.81 3.05 13.90
C ILE A 77 -3.97 3.87 12.93
N LEU A 78 -3.32 3.21 11.97
CA LEU A 78 -2.46 3.86 10.99
C LEU A 78 -3.26 4.49 9.84
N LYS A 79 -4.57 4.17 9.74
CA LYS A 79 -5.44 4.56 8.62
C LYS A 79 -4.84 4.15 7.27
N LEU A 80 -4.28 2.93 7.22
CA LEU A 80 -3.64 2.34 6.05
C LEU A 80 -4.22 0.95 5.78
N SER A 81 -4.21 0.51 4.52
CA SER A 81 -4.60 -0.86 4.20
C SER A 81 -3.60 -1.87 4.79
N LYS A 82 -4.06 -3.11 5.04
CA LYS A 82 -3.17 -4.21 5.45
C LYS A 82 -2.04 -4.44 4.44
N GLY A 83 -2.37 -4.37 3.14
CA GLY A 83 -1.39 -4.53 2.06
C GLY A 83 -0.33 -3.43 2.09
N THR A 84 -0.75 -2.17 2.25
CA THR A 84 0.14 -1.02 2.36
C THR A 84 1.09 -1.18 3.55
N ILE A 85 0.58 -1.56 4.74
CA ILE A 85 1.42 -1.78 5.92
C ILE A 85 2.44 -2.90 5.68
N LYS A 86 2.03 -4.04 5.08
CA LYS A 86 2.92 -5.15 4.78
C LYS A 86 4.02 -4.75 3.80
N ASN A 87 3.66 -4.04 2.74
CA ASN A 87 4.63 -3.53 1.77
C ASN A 87 5.62 -2.55 2.42
N LYS A 88 5.15 -1.68 3.33
CA LYS A 88 6.02 -0.72 4.01
C LYS A 88 6.94 -1.36 5.05
N ILE A 89 6.51 -2.45 5.69
CA ILE A 89 7.42 -3.29 6.51
C ILE A 89 8.54 -3.88 5.64
N ILE A 90 8.23 -4.33 4.42
CA ILE A 90 9.23 -4.83 3.47
C ILE A 90 10.19 -3.72 3.03
N ASP A 91 9.68 -2.52 2.74
CA ASP A 91 10.51 -1.35 2.42
C ASP A 91 11.45 -0.99 3.57
N CYS A 92 10.97 -1.01 4.83
CA CYS A 92 11.81 -0.80 6.01
C CYS A 92 12.99 -1.79 6.10
N VAL A 93 12.79 -3.04 5.67
CA VAL A 93 13.88 -4.04 5.63
C VAL A 93 14.89 -3.70 4.54
N LYS A 94 14.43 -3.32 3.34
CA LYS A 94 15.31 -2.95 2.22
C LYS A 94 16.15 -1.72 2.53
N LEU A 95 15.56 -0.75 3.24
CA LEU A 95 16.21 0.51 3.61
C LEU A 95 17.05 0.41 4.91
N GLY A 96 17.04 -0.74 5.58
CA GLY A 96 17.85 -0.99 6.79
C GLY A 96 17.24 -0.46 8.10
N TYR A 97 16.00 0.03 8.09
CA TYR A 97 15.30 0.50 9.31
C TYR A 97 14.78 -0.65 10.17
N LEU A 98 14.60 -1.84 9.60
CA LEU A 98 14.06 -3.01 10.29
C LEU A 98 14.84 -4.27 9.92
N ASN A 99 15.16 -5.11 10.91
CA ASN A 99 15.79 -6.40 10.62
C ASN A 99 14.75 -7.42 10.12
N LYS A 100 15.21 -8.43 9.38
CA LYS A 100 14.35 -9.45 8.75
C LYS A 100 13.53 -10.26 9.76
N CYS A 101 14.07 -10.54 10.95
CA CYS A 101 13.39 -11.34 11.96
C CYS A 101 12.20 -10.58 12.58
N GLU A 102 12.42 -9.32 12.96
CA GLU A 102 11.39 -8.44 13.50
C GLU A 102 10.30 -8.16 12.46
N ALA A 103 10.69 -7.89 11.21
CA ALA A 103 9.76 -7.73 10.11
C ALA A 103 8.85 -8.94 9.92
N ARG A 104 9.41 -10.16 9.97
CA ARG A 104 8.63 -11.40 9.86
C ARG A 104 7.62 -11.55 10.99
N SER A 105 7.98 -11.16 12.21
CA SER A 105 7.06 -11.14 13.36
C SER A 105 5.87 -10.23 13.09
N PHE A 106 6.10 -9.00 12.62
CA PHE A 106 5.03 -8.06 12.29
C PHE A 106 4.14 -8.55 11.14
N LEU A 107 4.73 -9.07 10.06
CA LEU A 107 3.98 -9.55 8.89
C LEU A 107 3.02 -10.69 9.23
N ASN A 108 3.41 -11.57 10.16
CA ASN A 108 2.59 -12.69 10.63
C ASN A 108 1.47 -12.26 11.59
N ALA A 109 1.61 -11.10 12.23
CA ALA A 109 0.68 -10.61 13.24
C ALA A 109 -0.42 -9.68 12.70
N ILE A 110 -0.32 -9.24 11.43
CA ILE A 110 -1.24 -8.30 10.72
C ILE A 110 -2.19 -9.05 9.78
#